data_AF-A0A7R9LZI1-F1
#
_entry.id   AF-A0A7R9LZI1-F1
#
_cell.length_a   1.000
_cell.length_b   1.000
_cell.length_c   1.000
_cell.angle_alpha   90.00
_cell.angle_beta   90.00
_cell.angle_gamma   90.00
#
_symmetry.space_group_name_H-M   'P 1'
#
loop_
_entity.id
_entity.type
_entity.pdbx_description
1 polymer ?
#
loop_
_entity_poly.entity_id
_entity_poly.type
_entity_poly.pdbx_seq_one_letter_code
_entity_poly.pdbx_strand_id
1 'polypeptide(L)'
;MWFRDDIPYESFTDADKRRITIRTSSDWSIDITKARPSDVGNWRCQSPRNAQAFMIITVRSKAWLYPWDEYKSTNYLSTTLVEGQAFHQKCQVIDGYTRDATVHWYMYNENKVVPSDRYYYVCMAINGISATNNTIFLRVKGKWSALWPFIGIVSEFVILFAIIYITERYKVDKSVLDTHNNSATLPIETDTDNNSVTRPIETAL
;
A
#
# COMPACT_ATOMS: atom_id res chain seq x y z
N MET A 1 -1.75 44.68 -30.26
CA MET A 1 -1.81 43.47 -31.11
C MET A 1 -1.68 42.25 -30.22
N TRP A 2 -2.30 41.13 -30.61
CA TRP A 2 -2.31 39.90 -29.83
C TRP A 2 -1.83 38.73 -30.68
N PHE A 3 -1.05 37.85 -30.05
CA PHE A 3 -0.44 36.70 -30.70
C PHE A 3 -0.58 35.46 -29.81
N ARG A 4 -0.66 34.27 -30.41
CA ARG A 4 -0.49 32.97 -29.74
C ARG A 4 0.60 32.21 -30.48
N ASP A 5 1.67 31.86 -29.77
CA ASP A 5 2.83 31.18 -30.35
C ASP A 5 3.32 31.87 -31.65
N ASP A 6 3.46 33.20 -31.56
CA ASP A 6 3.84 34.11 -32.66
C ASP A 6 2.85 34.21 -33.83
N ILE A 7 1.71 33.51 -33.78
CA ILE A 7 0.63 33.64 -34.76
C ILE A 7 -0.30 34.81 -34.35
N PRO A 8 -0.54 35.80 -35.22
CA PRO A 8 -1.43 36.93 -34.90
C PRO A 8 -2.88 36.48 -34.74
N TYR A 9 -3.61 37.07 -33.80
CA TYR A 9 -5.04 36.77 -33.56
C TYR A 9 -5.90 36.95 -34.81
N GLU A 10 -5.54 37.89 -35.68
CA GLU A 10 -6.25 38.21 -36.91
C GLU A 10 -6.28 37.03 -37.89
N SER A 11 -5.30 36.12 -37.83
CA SER A 11 -5.24 34.92 -38.69
C SER A 11 -5.96 33.70 -38.11
N PHE A 12 -6.59 33.83 -36.93
CA PHE A 12 -7.29 32.71 -36.31
C PHE A 12 -8.57 32.36 -37.07
N THR A 13 -8.99 31.10 -36.95
CA THR A 13 -10.20 30.59 -37.59
C THR A 13 -11.45 31.28 -37.04
N ASP A 14 -12.53 31.33 -37.82
CA ASP A 14 -13.81 31.90 -37.38
C ASP A 14 -14.36 31.17 -36.15
N ALA A 15 -14.10 29.87 -36.03
CA ALA A 15 -14.50 29.07 -34.87
C ALA A 15 -13.77 29.48 -33.59
N ASP A 16 -12.54 29.99 -33.69
CA ASP A 16 -11.77 30.50 -32.57
C ASP A 16 -12.22 31.91 -32.19
N LYS A 17 -12.41 32.78 -33.19
CA LYS A 17 -12.90 34.16 -33.01
C LYS A 17 -14.30 34.25 -32.39
N ARG A 18 -15.14 33.21 -32.53
CA ARG A 18 -16.44 33.11 -31.84
C ARG A 18 -16.34 32.89 -30.33
N ARG A 19 -15.23 32.32 -29.85
CA ARG A 19 -15.05 31.94 -28.44
C ARG A 19 -14.10 32.87 -27.70
N ILE A 20 -13.10 33.39 -28.42
CA ILE A 20 -12.02 34.21 -27.90
C ILE A 20 -12.34 35.66 -28.23
N THR A 21 -12.57 36.47 -27.20
CA THR A 21 -12.82 37.91 -27.33
C THR A 21 -11.60 38.68 -26.84
N ILE A 22 -11.17 39.66 -27.62
CA ILE A 22 -10.02 40.51 -27.29
C ILE A 22 -10.48 41.95 -27.17
N ARG A 23 -10.13 42.60 -26.07
CA ARG A 23 -10.38 44.03 -25.82
C ARG A 23 -9.04 44.78 -25.88
N THR A 24 -8.98 45.86 -26.65
CA THR A 24 -7.75 46.60 -26.95
C THR A 24 -7.83 48.10 -26.66
N SER A 25 -9.02 48.62 -26.32
CA SER A 25 -9.26 50.06 -26.19
C SER A 25 -8.96 50.62 -24.81
N SER A 26 -9.53 50.05 -23.74
CA SER A 26 -9.37 50.50 -22.35
C SER A 26 -8.74 49.43 -21.44
N ASP A 27 -9.24 48.20 -21.54
CA ASP A 27 -8.82 47.07 -20.71
C ASP A 27 -8.21 46.01 -21.64
N TRP A 28 -6.88 46.00 -21.72
CA TRP A 28 -6.11 45.06 -22.54
C TRP A 28 -6.30 43.62 -22.03
N SER A 29 -7.43 43.03 -22.39
CA SER A 29 -7.93 41.77 -21.82
C SER A 29 -8.30 40.79 -22.93
N ILE A 30 -8.12 39.51 -22.59
CA ILE A 30 -8.51 38.38 -23.41
C ILE A 30 -9.50 37.54 -22.60
N ASP A 31 -10.62 37.19 -23.22
CA ASP A 31 -11.67 36.39 -22.63
C ASP A 31 -11.93 35.15 -23.50
N ILE A 32 -11.83 33.97 -22.91
CA ILE A 32 -12.04 32.69 -23.58
C ILE A 32 -13.27 32.03 -22.96
N THR A 33 -14.42 32.20 -23.62
CA THR A 33 -15.72 31.74 -23.10
C THR A 33 -15.86 30.22 -23.07
N LYS A 34 -15.18 29.51 -23.98
CA LYS A 34 -15.18 28.05 -24.10
C LYS A 34 -13.78 27.57 -24.48
N ALA A 35 -12.97 27.25 -23.47
CA ALA A 35 -11.59 26.81 -23.65
C ALA A 35 -11.49 25.43 -24.30
N ARG A 36 -10.45 25.23 -25.11
CA ARG A 36 -10.09 23.95 -25.77
C ARG A 36 -8.61 23.62 -25.55
N PRO A 37 -8.20 22.34 -25.68
CA PRO A 37 -6.78 21.98 -25.64
C PRO A 37 -5.92 22.71 -26.68
N SER A 38 -6.50 23.12 -27.82
CA SER A 38 -5.85 23.93 -28.85
C SER A 38 -5.56 25.39 -28.45
N ASP A 39 -6.15 25.87 -27.34
CA ASP A 39 -5.98 27.25 -26.88
C ASP A 39 -4.71 27.39 -25.99
N VAL A 40 -4.07 26.27 -25.66
CA VAL A 40 -2.76 26.18 -24.99
C VAL A 40 -1.68 26.82 -25.85
N GLY A 41 -0.80 27.58 -25.22
CA GLY A 41 0.29 28.27 -25.90
C GLY A 41 0.80 29.47 -25.13
N ASN A 42 1.76 30.18 -25.72
CA ASN A 42 2.29 31.43 -25.20
C ASN A 42 1.54 32.59 -25.85
N TRP A 43 0.72 33.27 -25.06
CA TRP A 43 -0.05 34.43 -25.49
C TRP A 43 0.77 35.69 -25.30
N ARG A 44 0.94 36.49 -26.35
CA ARG A 44 1.66 37.75 -26.29
C ARG A 44 0.72 38.91 -26.61
N CYS A 45 0.66 39.90 -25.73
CA CYS A 45 0.11 41.20 -26.08
C CYS A 45 1.26 42.18 -26.34
N GLN A 46 1.15 42.96 -27.42
CA GLN A 46 2.21 43.87 -27.86
C GLN A 46 1.63 45.22 -28.27
N SER A 47 2.29 46.30 -27.86
CA SER A 47 1.90 47.66 -28.23
C SER A 47 2.12 47.92 -29.72
N PRO A 48 1.11 48.45 -30.45
CA PRO A 48 1.29 48.87 -31.84
C PRO A 48 2.34 49.97 -32.03
N ARG A 49 2.55 50.79 -31.00
CA ARG A 49 3.46 51.96 -31.05
C ARG A 49 4.89 51.64 -30.64
N ASN A 50 5.09 50.56 -29.88
CA ASN A 50 6.41 50.17 -29.42
C ASN A 50 6.50 48.65 -29.40
N ALA A 51 7.25 48.09 -30.36
CA ALA A 51 7.43 46.65 -30.50
C ALA A 51 8.13 46.01 -29.28
N GLN A 52 8.91 46.78 -28.52
CA GLN A 52 9.58 46.29 -27.30
C GLN A 52 8.63 46.25 -26.09
N ALA A 53 7.50 46.96 -26.13
CA ALA A 53 6.50 46.93 -25.08
C ALA A 53 5.52 45.77 -25.31
N PHE A 54 5.85 44.61 -24.74
CA PHE A 54 5.02 43.40 -24.79
C PHE A 54 4.98 42.67 -23.44
N MET A 55 3.95 41.85 -23.24
CA MET A 55 3.83 40.91 -22.13
C MET A 55 3.49 39.52 -22.69
N ILE A 56 4.06 38.47 -22.10
CA ILE A 56 3.79 37.08 -22.45
C ILE A 56 3.09 36.39 -21.27
N ILE A 57 1.99 35.71 -21.56
CA ILE A 57 1.23 34.87 -20.64
C ILE A 57 1.30 33.43 -21.14
N THR A 58 1.80 32.54 -20.31
CA THR A 58 1.90 31.12 -20.62
C THR A 58 0.60 30.44 -20.21
N VAL A 59 -0.15 29.91 -21.18
CA VAL A 59 -1.39 29.16 -20.92
C VAL A 59 -1.11 27.68 -21.15
N ARG A 60 -1.41 26.85 -20.16
CA ARG A 60 -1.26 25.38 -20.20
C ARG A 60 -2.55 24.68 -19.81
N SER A 61 -2.75 23.47 -20.33
CA SER A 61 -3.87 22.63 -19.95
C SER A 61 -3.61 21.99 -18.59
N LYS A 62 -4.65 21.68 -17.80
CA LYS A 62 -4.43 20.89 -16.58
C LYS A 62 -4.01 19.47 -16.97
N ALA A 63 -2.91 18.97 -16.41
CA ALA A 63 -2.48 17.60 -16.65
C ALA A 63 -3.51 16.63 -16.04
N TRP A 64 -4.00 15.69 -16.84
CA TRP A 64 -4.95 14.68 -16.39
C TRP A 64 -4.30 13.31 -16.46
N LEU A 65 -4.06 12.69 -15.31
CA LEU A 65 -3.49 11.35 -15.22
C LEU A 65 -4.53 10.26 -15.51
N TYR A 66 -4.13 9.18 -16.17
CA TYR A 66 -4.99 8.00 -16.30
C TYR A 66 -5.49 7.53 -14.93
N PRO A 67 -6.80 7.28 -14.76
CA PRO A 67 -7.35 6.84 -13.50
C PRO A 67 -6.86 5.42 -13.15
N TRP A 68 -6.65 5.18 -11.86
CA TRP A 68 -6.26 3.86 -11.33
C TRP A 68 -7.51 3.10 -10.89
N ASP A 69 -8.33 2.71 -11.87
CA ASP A 69 -9.64 2.10 -11.63
C ASP A 69 -9.57 0.74 -10.92
N GLU A 70 -8.48 -0.01 -11.13
CA GLU A 70 -8.27 -1.35 -10.57
C GLU A 70 -8.30 -1.37 -9.03
N TYR A 71 -7.94 -0.26 -8.38
CA TYR A 71 -7.85 -0.18 -6.91
C TYR A 71 -8.90 0.75 -6.27
N LYS A 72 -9.88 1.26 -7.05
CA LYS A 72 -10.91 2.20 -6.57
C LYS A 72 -11.90 1.62 -5.55
N SER A 73 -12.00 0.30 -5.41
CA SER A 73 -12.97 -0.36 -4.52
C SER A 73 -12.62 -0.25 -3.04
N THR A 74 -11.39 0.14 -2.71
CA THR A 74 -10.96 0.41 -1.34
C THR A 74 -10.81 1.91 -1.18
N ASN A 75 -11.36 2.46 -0.10
CA ASN A 75 -11.56 3.90 0.11
C ASN A 75 -10.27 4.74 0.21
N TYR A 76 -9.11 4.22 -0.22
CA TYR A 76 -7.80 4.87 -0.25
C TYR A 76 -6.80 4.27 -1.28
N LEU A 77 -7.23 3.64 -2.38
CA LEU A 77 -6.31 3.04 -3.38
C LEU A 77 -5.18 2.26 -2.68
N SER A 78 -5.52 1.22 -1.93
CA SER A 78 -4.55 0.49 -1.11
C SER A 78 -4.45 -0.96 -1.57
N THR A 79 -3.24 -1.51 -1.62
CA THR A 79 -3.02 -2.92 -1.98
C THR A 79 -1.95 -3.58 -1.11
N THR A 80 -2.11 -4.88 -0.88
CA THR A 80 -1.13 -5.71 -0.17
C THR A 80 -0.53 -6.71 -1.15
N LEU A 81 0.79 -6.70 -1.28
CA LEU A 81 1.56 -7.61 -2.12
C LEU A 81 2.35 -8.60 -1.26
N VAL A 82 2.64 -9.75 -1.84
CA VAL A 82 3.63 -10.70 -1.30
C VAL A 82 4.98 -10.41 -1.95
N GLU A 83 6.06 -10.59 -1.20
CA GLU A 83 7.43 -10.49 -1.72
C GLU A 83 7.61 -11.35 -2.99
N GLY A 84 8.05 -10.72 -4.08
CA GLY A 84 8.19 -11.35 -5.41
C GLY A 84 6.96 -11.24 -6.31
N GLN A 85 5.84 -10.72 -5.82
CA GLN A 85 4.66 -10.45 -6.64
C GLN A 85 4.89 -9.20 -7.51
N ALA A 86 4.56 -9.31 -8.81
CA ALA A 86 4.64 -8.18 -9.72
C ALA A 86 3.55 -7.14 -9.41
N PHE A 87 3.93 -5.87 -9.45
CA PHE A 87 3.04 -4.72 -9.34
C PHE A 87 3.10 -3.93 -10.63
N HIS A 88 1.95 -3.76 -11.29
CA HIS A 88 1.85 -2.98 -12.52
C HIS A 88 0.91 -1.81 -12.29
N GLN A 89 1.43 -0.58 -12.41
CA GLN A 89 0.61 0.61 -12.34
C GLN A 89 0.97 1.56 -13.47
N LYS A 90 -0.04 1.92 -14.28
CA LYS A 90 0.15 2.85 -15.40
C LYS A 90 0.21 4.29 -14.90
N CYS A 91 1.31 4.98 -15.19
CA CYS A 91 1.48 6.39 -14.90
C CYS A 91 1.77 7.12 -16.20
N GLN A 92 0.71 7.68 -16.75
CA GLN A 92 0.70 8.37 -18.03
C GLN A 92 -0.39 9.44 -17.99
N VAL A 93 -0.19 10.52 -18.74
CA VAL A 93 -1.23 11.53 -18.98
C VAL A 93 -2.19 11.01 -20.05
N ILE A 94 -3.48 11.38 -19.94
CA ILE A 94 -4.51 11.02 -20.92
C ILE A 94 -4.24 11.73 -22.26
N ASP A 95 -4.46 11.00 -23.36
CA ASP A 95 -4.27 11.52 -24.71
C ASP A 95 -5.05 12.82 -24.96
N GLY A 96 -4.42 13.77 -25.67
CA GLY A 96 -5.00 15.08 -25.96
C GLY A 96 -4.82 16.13 -24.85
N TYR A 97 -4.44 15.71 -23.64
CA TYR A 97 -4.04 16.61 -22.57
C TYR A 97 -2.51 16.62 -22.48
N THR A 98 -1.92 17.77 -22.80
CA THR A 98 -0.49 18.13 -22.66
C THR A 98 0.49 17.44 -23.63
N ARG A 99 1.22 18.23 -24.42
CA ARG A 99 2.46 17.79 -25.10
C ARG A 99 3.71 18.05 -24.23
N ASP A 100 3.52 18.80 -23.16
CA ASP A 100 4.55 19.48 -22.38
C ASP A 100 4.52 19.10 -20.89
N ALA A 101 3.65 18.16 -20.49
CA ALA A 101 3.69 17.62 -19.14
C ALA A 101 4.74 16.51 -19.04
N THR A 102 5.58 16.61 -18.03
CA THR A 102 6.52 15.56 -17.63
C THR A 102 5.90 14.74 -16.51
N VAL A 103 6.10 13.43 -16.57
CA VAL A 103 5.60 12.49 -15.58
C VAL A 103 6.76 12.00 -14.72
N HIS A 104 6.56 12.03 -13.40
CA HIS A 104 7.53 11.59 -12.41
C HIS A 104 6.93 10.52 -11.51
N TRP A 105 7.74 9.52 -11.21
CA TRP A 105 7.48 8.54 -10.17
C TRP A 105 8.35 8.82 -8.97
N TYR A 106 7.75 8.78 -7.79
CA TYR A 106 8.52 8.74 -6.55
C TYR A 106 7.77 7.96 -5.48
N MET A 107 8.53 7.48 -4.51
CA MET A 107 8.03 6.76 -3.36
C MET A 107 8.34 7.57 -2.11
N TYR A 108 7.39 7.65 -1.19
CA TYR A 108 7.62 8.29 0.10
C TYR A 108 6.99 7.47 1.24
N ASN A 109 7.51 7.67 2.45
CA ASN A 109 6.98 7.09 3.67
C ASN A 109 6.75 8.23 4.66
N GLU A 110 5.52 8.35 5.16
CA GLU A 110 5.12 9.43 6.07
C GLU A 110 5.80 9.32 7.44
N ASN A 111 6.05 8.11 7.93
CA ASN A 111 6.85 7.93 9.14
C ASN A 111 8.14 7.21 8.81
N LYS A 112 9.27 7.84 9.12
CA LYS A 112 10.59 7.18 9.11
C LYS A 112 10.70 5.99 10.09
N VAL A 113 9.62 5.70 10.85
CA VAL A 113 9.52 4.70 11.92
C VAL A 113 8.48 3.60 11.59
N VAL A 114 7.80 3.63 10.44
CA VAL A 114 6.97 2.48 9.98
C VAL A 114 7.89 1.33 9.57
N PRO A 115 7.52 0.05 9.75
CA PRO A 115 8.23 -1.05 9.10
C PRO A 115 8.46 -0.73 7.61
N SER A 116 9.64 -1.08 7.10
CA SER A 116 10.08 -0.81 5.71
C SER A 116 9.25 -1.54 4.64
N ASP A 117 8.09 -2.07 5.03
CA ASP A 117 7.17 -2.86 4.22
C ASP A 117 6.01 -2.01 3.69
N ARG A 118 5.91 -0.73 4.10
CA ARG A 118 4.82 0.19 3.76
C ARG A 118 5.32 1.46 3.10
N TYR A 119 4.79 1.78 1.93
CA TYR A 119 5.15 2.96 1.16
C TYR A 119 3.97 3.53 0.37
N TYR A 120 4.02 4.84 0.14
CA TYR A 120 3.16 5.51 -0.83
C TYR A 120 3.91 5.64 -2.15
N TYR A 121 3.29 5.16 -3.22
CA TYR A 121 3.77 5.35 -4.57
C TYR A 121 2.97 6.47 -5.21
N VAL A 122 3.68 7.46 -5.74
CA VAL A 122 3.07 8.65 -6.33
C VAL A 122 3.49 8.76 -7.79
N CYS A 123 2.48 8.87 -8.63
CA CYS A 123 2.60 9.30 -10.01
C CYS A 123 2.22 10.78 -10.09
N MET A 124 3.15 11.63 -10.49
CA MET A 124 2.93 13.08 -10.57
C MET A 124 3.17 13.57 -12.00
N ALA A 125 2.22 14.29 -12.57
CA ALA A 125 2.37 14.99 -13.84
C ALA A 125 2.49 16.49 -13.60
N ILE A 126 3.49 17.10 -14.22
CA ILE A 126 3.83 18.53 -14.04
C ILE A 126 4.04 19.16 -15.40
N ASN A 127 3.47 20.34 -15.65
CA ASN A 127 3.66 21.08 -16.90
C ASN A 127 4.12 22.53 -16.69
N GLY A 128 5.00 22.75 -15.71
CA GLY A 128 5.58 24.05 -15.36
C GLY A 128 4.62 25.03 -14.68
N ILE A 129 3.31 24.88 -14.86
CA ILE A 129 2.27 25.72 -14.22
C ILE A 129 1.43 24.92 -13.23
N SER A 130 1.01 23.72 -13.61
CA SER A 130 0.15 22.87 -12.81
C SER A 130 0.83 21.55 -12.50
N ALA A 131 0.47 20.99 -11.34
CA ALA A 131 0.82 19.64 -10.94
C ALA A 131 -0.45 18.87 -10.58
N THR A 132 -0.51 17.60 -10.96
CA THR A 132 -1.57 16.67 -10.58
C THR A 132 -0.95 15.33 -10.26
N ASN A 133 -1.42 14.68 -9.20
CA ASN A 133 -0.85 13.43 -8.72
C ASN A 133 -1.93 12.38 -8.43
N ASN A 134 -1.54 11.12 -8.61
CA ASN A 134 -2.25 9.94 -8.14
C ASN A 134 -1.35 9.20 -7.14
N THR A 135 -1.92 8.80 -6.01
CA THR A 135 -1.20 8.12 -4.92
C THR A 135 -1.85 6.77 -4.64
N ILE A 136 -1.02 5.74 -4.44
CA ILE A 136 -1.45 4.39 -4.05
C ILE A 136 -0.63 3.96 -2.84
N PHE A 137 -1.31 3.40 -1.85
CA PHE A 137 -0.66 2.86 -0.66
C PHE A 137 -0.32 1.38 -0.85
N LEU A 138 0.96 1.05 -0.75
CA LEU A 138 1.47 -0.29 -0.95
C LEU A 138 1.96 -0.88 0.37
N ARG A 139 1.54 -2.12 0.66
CA ARG A 139 2.08 -2.94 1.74
C ARG A 139 2.66 -4.24 1.20
N VAL A 140 3.93 -4.51 1.48
CA VAL A 140 4.59 -5.77 1.11
C VAL A 140 4.61 -6.69 2.32
N LYS A 141 4.28 -7.97 2.16
CA LYS A 141 4.46 -8.99 3.20
C LYS A 141 5.58 -9.93 2.79
N GLY A 142 6.37 -10.39 3.77
CA GLY A 142 7.42 -11.37 3.51
C GLY A 142 6.83 -12.68 2.98
N LYS A 143 7.54 -13.34 2.06
CA LYS A 143 7.07 -14.60 1.45
C LYS A 143 6.80 -15.69 2.49
N TRP A 144 7.56 -15.66 3.59
CA TRP A 144 7.52 -16.63 4.68
C TRP A 144 6.66 -16.19 5.87
N SER A 145 6.02 -15.02 5.81
CA SER A 145 5.15 -14.54 6.88
C SER A 145 3.99 -15.52 7.16
N ALA A 146 3.59 -16.30 6.16
CA ALA A 146 2.59 -17.35 6.30
C ALA A 146 3.13 -18.66 6.90
N LEU A 147 4.46 -18.88 6.95
CA LEU A 147 5.07 -20.12 7.48
C LEU A 147 5.10 -20.13 9.02
N TRP A 148 5.25 -18.95 9.63
CA TRP A 148 5.29 -18.77 11.09
C TRP A 148 4.17 -19.46 11.87
N PRO A 149 2.88 -19.36 11.50
CA PRO A 149 1.82 -20.11 12.18
C PRO A 149 2.02 -21.63 12.10
N PHE A 150 2.56 -22.16 11.00
CA PHE A 150 2.83 -23.58 10.88
C PHE A 150 4.00 -24.04 11.75
N ILE A 151 5.06 -23.23 11.87
CA ILE A 151 6.19 -23.52 12.78
C ILE A 151 5.70 -23.57 14.22
N GLY A 152 4.79 -22.67 14.61
CA GLY A 152 4.16 -22.69 15.93
C GLY A 152 3.45 -24.01 16.20
N ILE A 153 2.61 -24.46 15.27
CA ILE A 153 1.89 -25.74 15.40
C ILE A 153 2.85 -26.93 15.47
N VAL A 154 3.86 -26.99 14.59
CA VAL A 154 4.86 -28.08 14.60
C VAL A 154 5.65 -28.10 15.91
N SER A 155 6.00 -26.93 16.44
CA SER A 155 6.72 -26.82 17.71
C SER A 155 5.93 -27.40 18.88
N GLU A 156 4.61 -27.22 18.90
CA GLU A 156 3.73 -27.76 19.93
C GLU A 156 3.72 -29.30 19.92
N PHE A 157 3.59 -29.90 18.72
CA PHE A 157 3.67 -31.35 18.58
C PHE A 157 5.01 -31.92 19.06
N VAL A 158 6.13 -31.28 18.71
CA VAL A 158 7.47 -31.72 19.15
C VAL A 158 7.59 -31.70 20.67
N ILE A 159 7.06 -30.67 21.34
CA ILE A 159 7.06 -30.57 22.80
C ILE A 159 6.21 -31.68 23.42
N LEU A 160 5.01 -31.95 22.88
CA LEU A 160 4.14 -33.02 23.37
C LEU A 160 4.80 -34.40 23.24
N PHE A 161 5.40 -34.70 22.08
CA PHE A 161 6.12 -35.96 21.87
C PHE A 161 7.33 -36.10 22.80
N ALA A 162 8.07 -35.01 23.04
CA ALA A 162 9.21 -35.03 23.95
C ALA A 162 8.79 -35.36 25.39
N ILE A 163 7.70 -34.76 25.87
CA ILE A 163 7.16 -35.05 27.22
C ILE A 163 6.74 -36.52 27.31
N ILE A 164 5.96 -37.01 26.35
CA ILE A 164 5.52 -38.42 26.33
C ILE A 164 6.73 -39.35 26.36
N TYR A 165 7.72 -39.12 25.50
CA TYR A 165 8.92 -39.94 25.41
C TYR A 165 9.70 -40.01 26.73
N ILE A 166 9.93 -38.87 27.39
CA ILE A 166 10.62 -38.82 28.69
C ILE A 166 9.83 -39.57 29.76
N THR A 167 8.50 -39.40 29.79
CA THR A 167 7.67 -40.09 30.79
C THR A 167 7.62 -41.60 30.59
N GLU A 168 7.61 -42.09 29.35
CA GLU A 168 7.69 -43.52 29.08
C GLU A 168 9.05 -44.08 29.49
N ARG A 169 10.14 -43.41 29.14
CA ARG A 169 11.49 -43.82 29.56
C ARG A 169 11.63 -43.85 31.07
N TYR A 170 11.15 -42.83 31.78
CA TYR A 170 11.19 -42.79 33.24
C TYR A 170 10.36 -43.91 33.88
N LYS A 171 9.20 -44.26 33.29
CA LYS A 171 8.39 -45.40 33.76
C LYS A 171 9.07 -46.74 33.50
N VAL A 172 9.68 -46.92 32.33
CA VAL A 172 10.45 -48.13 32.00
C VAL A 172 11.60 -48.30 32.99
N ASP A 173 12.41 -47.26 33.19
CA ASP A 173 13.55 -47.31 34.11
C ASP A 173 13.11 -47.56 35.56
N LYS A 174 12.00 -46.96 36.00
CA LYS A 174 11.42 -47.22 37.32
C LYS A 174 10.88 -48.64 37.48
N SER A 175 10.21 -49.19 36.47
CA SER A 175 9.72 -50.58 36.49
C SER A 175 10.85 -51.61 36.53
N VAL A 176 11.97 -51.33 35.86
CA VAL A 176 13.18 -52.16 35.90
C VAL A 176 13.83 -52.09 37.29
N LEU A 177 13.86 -50.91 37.92
CA LEU A 177 14.37 -50.73 39.28
C LEU A 177 13.49 -51.42 40.34
N ASP A 178 12.16 -51.33 40.19
CA ASP A 178 11.20 -51.98 41.07
C ASP A 178 11.24 -53.51 40.93
N THR A 179 11.51 -54.04 39.72
CA THR A 179 11.67 -55.49 39.44
C THR A 179 12.98 -56.08 39.99
N HIS A 180 13.98 -55.26 40.23
CA HIS A 180 15.22 -55.70 40.90
C HIS A 180 15.10 -55.73 42.42
N ASN A 181 14.19 -54.95 43.01
CA ASN A 181 14.01 -54.87 44.47
C ASN A 181 13.09 -55.95 45.06
N ASN A 182 12.36 -56.68 44.23
CA ASN A 182 11.44 -57.77 44.60
C ASN A 182 11.98 -59.18 44.24
N SER A 183 13.26 -59.29 43.85
CA SER A 183 13.98 -60.57 43.67
C SER A 183 14.81 -60.98 44.89
N ALA A 184 14.47 -60.51 46.09
CA ALA A 184 14.96 -61.07 47.33
C ALA A 184 13.80 -61.38 48.29
N THR A 185 13.52 -62.68 48.40
CA THR A 185 12.78 -63.36 49.50
C THR A 185 11.30 -63.67 49.26
N LEU A 186 11.02 -64.93 48.94
CA LEU A 186 9.82 -65.70 49.29
C LEU A 186 10.33 -67.06 49.85
N PRO A 187 9.54 -67.84 50.62
CA PRO A 187 8.34 -67.53 51.42
C PRO A 187 8.39 -68.20 52.83
N ILE A 188 7.71 -67.67 53.86
CA ILE A 188 7.22 -68.52 54.98
C ILE A 188 5.81 -68.07 55.39
N GLU A 189 4.91 -69.04 55.31
CA GLU A 189 3.56 -69.12 55.84
C GLU A 189 3.57 -69.24 57.37
N THR A 190 2.73 -68.49 58.09
CA THR A 190 2.05 -68.99 59.30
C THR A 190 0.76 -68.22 59.56
N ASP A 191 -0.31 -69.00 59.56
CA ASP A 191 -1.64 -68.83 60.14
C ASP A 191 -1.62 -68.28 61.58
N THR A 192 -2.52 -67.33 61.92
CA THR A 192 -3.43 -67.40 63.09
C THR A 192 -4.22 -66.10 63.31
N ASP A 193 -5.54 -66.23 63.21
CA ASP A 193 -6.56 -65.81 64.19
C ASP A 193 -6.79 -64.34 64.63
N ASN A 194 -8.08 -63.99 64.48
CA ASN A 194 -8.98 -63.36 65.46
C ASN A 194 -9.12 -61.82 65.57
N ASN A 195 -10.36 -61.40 65.25
CA ASN A 195 -11.21 -60.42 65.93
C ASN A 195 -10.73 -58.96 66.10
N SER A 196 -11.48 -58.02 65.51
CA SER A 196 -12.56 -57.29 66.21
C SER A 196 -12.85 -55.90 65.60
N VAL A 197 -14.15 -55.69 65.32
CA VAL A 197 -14.95 -54.53 65.77
C VAL A 197 -14.81 -53.17 65.04
N THR A 198 -15.94 -52.82 64.41
CA THR A 198 -16.55 -51.48 64.18
C THR A 198 -16.06 -50.51 63.10
N ARG A 199 -16.97 -50.28 62.12
CA ARG A 199 -17.29 -48.99 61.43
C ARG A 199 -17.74 -47.92 62.48
N PRO A 200 -17.76 -46.59 62.22
CA PRO A 200 -18.24 -45.90 61.00
C PRO A 200 -17.37 -44.72 60.51
N ILE A 201 -17.37 -44.42 59.19
CA ILE A 201 -18.13 -43.35 58.49
C ILE A 201 -18.09 -41.99 59.19
N GLU A 202 -17.42 -41.02 58.56
CA GLU A 202 -17.89 -39.63 58.59
C GLU A 202 -17.66 -38.99 57.20
N THR A 203 -18.65 -38.19 56.82
CA THR A 203 -18.88 -37.54 55.52
C THR A 203 -18.76 -36.03 55.73
N ALA A 204 -18.71 -35.29 54.62
CA ALA A 204 -18.87 -33.84 54.49
C ALA A 204 -17.54 -33.05 54.62
N LEU A 205 -17.27 -32.02 53.82
CA LEU A 205 -18.14 -31.18 52.98
C LEU A 205 -17.30 -30.60 51.83
#